data_AF-A0A9D9DH10-F1
#
_entry.id   AF-A0A9D9DH10-F1
#
_cell.length_a   1.000
_cell.length_b   1.000
_cell.length_c   1.000
_cell.angle_alpha   90.00
_cell.angle_beta   90.00
_cell.angle_gamma   90.00
#
_symmetry.space_group_name_H-M   'P 1'
#
loop_
_entity.id
_entity.type
_entity.pdbx_description
1 polymer ?
#
loop_
_entity_poly.entity_id
_entity_poly.type
_entity_poly.pdbx_seq_one_letter_code
_entity_poly.pdbx_strand_id
1 'polypeptide(L)'
;MKEIDLILEKLTKDEKQLLKDTINHGFWGDADEEFLNDKGEVETDGCYGYCTNDAVKGKHFSGRKISGLFSSMYKKLCPNGVGEIISNCNDWWGDNSGDMLFIRIDYVKAFEDWVKEKK
;
A
#
# COMPACT_ATOMS: atom_id res chain seq x y z
N MET A 1 -8.03 18.95 4.18
CA MET A 1 -6.84 18.17 3.79
C MET A 1 -7.27 16.72 3.90
N LYS A 2 -7.23 15.93 2.83
CA LYS A 2 -7.60 14.51 2.95
C LYS A 2 -6.47 13.86 3.77
N GLU A 3 -6.77 13.01 4.75
CA GLU A 3 -5.74 12.39 5.61
C GLU A 3 -4.70 11.60 4.79
N ILE A 4 -5.10 11.09 3.63
CA ILE A 4 -4.18 10.48 2.65
C ILE A 4 -3.15 11.46 2.08
N ASP A 5 -3.39 12.78 2.08
CA ASP A 5 -2.43 13.77 1.56
C ASP A 5 -1.13 13.75 2.38
N LEU A 6 -1.23 13.57 3.70
CA LEU A 6 -0.06 13.48 4.59
C LEU A 6 0.78 12.23 4.31
N ILE A 7 0.14 11.12 3.94
CA ILE A 7 0.83 9.91 3.48
C ILE A 7 1.50 10.18 2.14
N LEU A 8 0.75 10.73 1.18
CA LEU A 8 1.26 11.02 -0.15
C LEU A 8 2.42 12.02 -0.11
N GLU A 9 2.43 13.02 0.77
CA GLU A 9 3.53 13.97 0.90
C GLU A 9 4.87 13.31 1.29
N LYS A 10 4.85 12.21 2.03
CA LYS A 10 6.05 11.42 2.38
C LYS A 10 6.64 10.68 1.16
N LEU A 11 5.86 10.49 0.10
CA LEU A 11 6.22 9.68 -1.06
C LEU A 11 6.81 10.50 -2.21
N THR A 12 7.84 9.94 -2.84
CA THR A 12 8.40 10.43 -4.10
C THR A 12 7.40 10.26 -5.25
N LYS A 13 7.68 10.89 -6.40
CA LYS A 13 6.86 10.70 -7.61
C LYS A 13 6.79 9.24 -8.05
N ASP A 14 7.91 8.52 -7.98
CA ASP A 14 7.98 7.11 -8.40
C ASP A 14 7.21 6.20 -7.43
N GLU A 15 7.30 6.43 -6.12
CA GLU A 15 6.53 5.67 -5.12
C GLU A 15 5.03 5.95 -5.24
N LYS A 16 4.63 7.19 -5.54
CA LYS A 16 3.22 7.51 -5.84
C LYS A 16 2.73 6.78 -7.08
N GLN A 17 3.52 6.78 -8.15
CA GLN A 17 3.14 6.06 -9.36
C GLN A 17 3.05 4.55 -9.10
N LEU A 18 3.98 3.98 -8.32
CA LEU A 18 3.92 2.58 -7.93
C LEU A 18 2.66 2.25 -7.11
N LEU A 19 2.30 3.11 -6.16
CA LEU A 19 1.07 2.94 -5.36
C LEU A 19 -0.17 2.99 -6.26
N LYS A 20 -0.21 3.89 -7.24
CA LYS A 20 -1.29 3.92 -8.26
C LYS A 20 -1.37 2.63 -9.06
N ASP A 21 -0.24 2.13 -9.55
CA ASP A 21 -0.18 0.88 -10.32
C ASP A 21 -0.67 -0.30 -9.47
N THR A 22 -0.28 -0.34 -8.19
CA THR A 22 -0.68 -1.38 -7.23
C THR A 22 -2.18 -1.36 -6.98
N ILE A 23 -2.77 -0.19 -6.74
CA ILE A 23 -4.22 -0.05 -6.52
C ILE A 23 -5.01 -0.41 -7.80
N ASN A 24 -4.53 0.01 -8.98
CA ASN A 24 -5.22 -0.26 -10.26
C ASN A 24 -5.19 -1.72 -10.69
N HIS A 25 -4.16 -2.47 -10.30
CA HIS A 25 -3.90 -3.80 -10.87
C HIS A 25 -3.86 -4.94 -9.86
N GLY A 26 -3.65 -4.63 -8.57
CA GLY A 26 -3.40 -5.62 -7.54
C GLY A 26 -4.59 -5.94 -6.65
N PHE A 27 -5.74 -5.28 -6.80
CA PHE A 27 -6.89 -5.51 -5.89
C PHE A 27 -7.25 -6.99 -5.81
N TRP A 28 -7.21 -7.53 -4.60
CA TRP A 28 -7.49 -8.93 -4.30
C TRP A 28 -8.84 -9.11 -3.59
N GLY A 29 -9.13 -8.28 -2.58
CA GLY A 29 -10.35 -8.38 -1.79
C GLY A 29 -10.26 -7.67 -0.45
N ASP A 30 -11.32 -7.79 0.34
CA ASP A 30 -11.37 -7.41 1.74
C ASP A 30 -10.65 -8.43 2.65
N ALA A 31 -10.08 -7.93 3.74
CA ALA A 31 -9.37 -8.70 4.77
C ALA A 31 -9.36 -7.94 6.11
N ASP A 32 -8.88 -8.61 7.15
CA ASP A 32 -8.48 -7.99 8.41
C ASP A 32 -6.94 -8.04 8.52
N GLU A 33 -6.31 -6.94 8.92
CA GLU A 33 -4.85 -6.82 9.04
C GLU A 33 -4.45 -5.95 10.24
N GLU A 34 -3.20 -6.06 10.68
CA GLU A 34 -2.62 -5.21 11.72
C GLU A 34 -2.30 -3.80 11.20
N PHE A 35 -2.76 -2.80 11.97
CA PHE A 35 -2.46 -1.38 11.77
C PHE A 35 -2.13 -0.71 13.11
N LEU A 36 -1.52 0.47 13.05
CA LEU A 36 -1.32 1.31 14.22
C LEU A 36 -2.55 2.19 14.47
N ASN A 37 -3.00 2.28 15.72
CA ASN A 37 -4.02 3.23 16.15
C ASN A 37 -3.41 4.60 16.51
N ASP A 38 -4.24 5.57 16.89
CA ASP A 38 -3.82 6.93 17.24
C ASP A 38 -2.85 7.02 18.44
N LYS A 39 -2.73 5.95 19.23
CA LYS A 39 -1.79 5.83 20.36
C LYS A 39 -0.48 5.15 19.95
N GLY A 40 -0.35 4.72 18.69
CA GLY A 40 0.77 3.93 18.20
C GLY A 40 0.76 2.48 18.66
N GLU A 41 -0.39 1.96 19.11
CA GLU A 41 -0.57 0.55 19.47
C GLU A 41 -1.07 -0.24 18.26
N VAL A 42 -0.69 -1.52 18.16
CA VAL A 42 -1.18 -2.40 17.09
C VAL A 42 -2.62 -2.82 17.39
N GLU A 43 -3.49 -2.71 16.39
CA GLU A 43 -4.85 -3.22 16.40
C GLU A 43 -5.16 -3.93 15.09
N THR A 44 -6.12 -4.85 15.12
CA THR A 44 -6.66 -5.47 13.90
C THR A 44 -7.84 -4.65 13.41
N ASP A 45 -7.82 -4.29 12.13
CA ASP A 45 -8.89 -3.53 11.48
C ASP A 45 -9.15 -4.04 10.06
N GLY A 46 -10.34 -3.75 9.55
CA GLY A 46 -10.72 -4.09 8.19
C GLY A 46 -9.88 -3.33 7.17
N CYS A 47 -9.60 -3.97 6.05
CA CYS A 47 -8.79 -3.39 4.98
C CYS A 47 -9.10 -3.99 3.61
N TYR A 48 -8.63 -3.33 2.56
CA TYR A 48 -8.50 -3.96 1.24
C TYR A 48 -7.05 -4.34 0.98
N GLY A 49 -6.86 -5.56 0.49
CA GLY A 49 -5.58 -6.12 0.09
C GLY A 49 -5.30 -5.94 -1.40
N TYR A 50 -4.05 -5.60 -1.70
CA TYR A 50 -3.54 -5.40 -3.05
C TYR A 50 -2.24 -6.18 -3.24
N CYS A 51 -2.24 -7.11 -4.20
CA CYS A 51 -1.06 -7.87 -4.59
C CYS A 51 -0.02 -6.95 -5.23
N THR A 52 1.13 -6.82 -4.56
CA THR A 52 2.20 -5.91 -5.00
C THR A 52 2.94 -6.42 -6.23
N ASN A 53 2.95 -7.74 -6.44
CA ASN A 53 3.53 -8.39 -7.63
C ASN A 53 2.83 -7.90 -8.91
N ASP A 54 1.54 -7.59 -8.81
CA ASP A 54 0.72 -7.14 -9.94
C ASP A 54 0.97 -5.69 -10.35
N ALA A 55 1.71 -4.91 -9.56
CA ALA A 55 2.11 -3.55 -9.93
C ALA A 55 2.91 -3.52 -11.25
N VAL A 56 3.59 -4.61 -11.61
CA VAL A 56 4.30 -4.75 -12.89
C VAL A 56 3.37 -4.59 -14.12
N LYS A 57 2.08 -4.89 -13.97
CA LYS A 57 1.06 -4.72 -15.01
C LYS A 57 0.88 -3.26 -15.43
N GLY A 58 1.23 -2.31 -14.54
CA GLY A 58 1.24 -0.87 -14.84
C GLY A 58 2.34 -0.45 -15.83
N LYS A 59 3.37 -1.27 -16.05
CA LYS A 59 4.45 -1.07 -17.03
C LYS A 59 5.30 0.21 -16.86
N HIS A 60 5.19 0.92 -15.73
CA HIS A 60 6.02 2.10 -15.46
C HIS A 60 7.43 1.73 -14.94
N PHE A 61 7.57 0.58 -14.28
CA PHE A 61 8.82 0.17 -13.62
C PHE A 61 9.13 -1.31 -13.88
N SER A 62 10.42 -1.66 -13.87
CA SER A 62 10.87 -3.05 -13.90
C SER A 62 10.71 -3.71 -12.53
N GLY A 63 10.58 -5.05 -12.48
CA GLY A 63 10.41 -5.78 -11.22
C GLY A 63 11.48 -5.48 -10.15
N ARG A 64 12.76 -5.36 -10.56
CA ARG A 64 13.84 -4.94 -9.64
C ARG A 64 13.61 -3.55 -9.06
N LYS A 65 13.15 -2.60 -9.88
CA LYS A 65 12.85 -1.23 -9.42
C LYS A 65 11.63 -1.22 -8.50
N ILE A 66 10.60 -2.01 -8.81
CA ILE A 66 9.39 -2.18 -7.98
C ILE A 66 9.76 -2.61 -6.56
N SER A 67 10.55 -3.68 -6.42
CA SER A 67 11.00 -4.19 -5.10
C SER A 67 11.74 -3.11 -4.27
N GLY A 68 12.64 -2.35 -4.92
CA GLY A 68 13.36 -1.25 -4.26
C GLY A 68 12.44 -0.10 -3.83
N LEU A 69 11.44 0.23 -4.65
CA LEU A 69 10.46 1.28 -4.35
C LEU A 69 9.52 0.88 -3.20
N PHE A 70 9.01 -0.36 -3.17
CA PHE A 70 8.23 -0.86 -2.03
C PHE A 70 9.05 -0.84 -0.74
N SER A 71 10.30 -1.33 -0.79
CA SER A 71 11.21 -1.28 0.35
C SER A 71 11.43 0.14 0.88
N SER A 72 11.53 1.13 -0.02
CA SER A 72 11.66 2.55 0.35
C SER A 72 10.35 3.10 0.93
N MET A 73 9.20 2.77 0.33
CA MET A 73 7.88 3.19 0.77
C MET A 73 7.55 2.67 2.17
N TYR A 74 7.73 1.38 2.43
CA TYR A 74 7.43 0.78 3.74
C TYR A 74 8.32 1.33 4.85
N LYS A 75 9.59 1.68 4.57
CA LYS A 75 10.43 2.38 5.56
C LYS A 75 9.87 3.75 5.99
N LYS A 76 9.08 4.40 5.14
CA LYS A 76 8.47 5.72 5.41
C LYS A 76 7.11 5.61 6.07
N LEU A 77 6.35 4.57 5.73
CA LEU A 77 4.95 4.41 6.14
C LEU A 77 4.78 3.41 7.29
N CYS A 78 5.66 2.42 7.38
CA CYS A 78 5.64 1.33 8.36
C CYS A 78 7.01 1.24 9.08
N PRO A 79 7.50 2.30 9.74
CA PRO A 79 8.85 2.33 10.31
C PRO A 79 9.11 1.23 11.36
N ASN A 80 8.04 0.72 12.00
CA ASN A 80 8.09 -0.37 12.97
C ASN A 80 7.49 -1.69 12.43
N GLY A 81 7.40 -1.84 11.11
CA GLY A 81 6.83 -3.03 10.46
C GLY A 81 5.32 -2.96 10.21
N VAL A 82 4.59 -2.15 10.99
CA VAL A 82 3.16 -1.89 10.84
C VAL A 82 2.93 -0.40 10.61
N GLY A 83 1.97 -0.03 9.75
CA GLY A 83 1.62 1.37 9.47
C GLY A 83 0.22 1.74 9.96
N GLU A 84 -0.06 3.04 10.04
CA GLU A 84 -1.36 3.56 10.51
C GLU A 84 -2.46 3.42 9.44
N ILE A 85 -2.12 3.64 8.17
CA ILE A 85 -3.09 3.66 7.05
C ILE A 85 -2.76 2.60 6.00
N ILE A 86 -1.47 2.43 5.73
CA ILE A 86 -0.95 1.41 4.82
C ILE A 86 -0.08 0.46 5.63
N SER A 87 -0.31 -0.84 5.48
CA SER A 87 0.51 -1.90 6.06
C SER A 87 0.94 -2.87 4.96
N ASN A 88 1.85 -3.79 5.26
CA ASN A 88 2.31 -4.80 4.31
C ASN A 88 2.49 -6.16 4.97
N CYS A 89 2.25 -7.20 4.18
CA CYS A 89 2.61 -8.57 4.56
C CYS A 89 3.43 -9.18 3.43
N ASN A 90 4.61 -9.70 3.78
CA ASN A 90 5.42 -10.46 2.82
C ASN A 90 4.95 -11.90 2.83
N ASP A 91 4.85 -12.51 1.66
CA ASP A 91 4.43 -13.90 1.49
C ASP A 91 3.11 -14.26 2.20
N TRP A 92 2.05 -13.52 1.88
CA TRP A 92 0.71 -13.71 2.48
C TRP A 92 0.17 -15.14 2.34
N TRP A 93 0.58 -15.87 1.30
CA TRP A 93 0.15 -17.24 1.02
C TRP A 93 1.11 -18.32 1.55
N GLY A 94 2.30 -17.96 2.02
CA GLY A 94 3.32 -18.90 2.49
C GLY A 94 4.00 -19.70 1.38
N ASP A 95 3.90 -19.25 0.13
CA ASP A 95 4.46 -19.92 -1.07
C ASP A 95 5.36 -19.00 -1.92
N ASN A 96 5.73 -17.84 -1.38
CA ASN A 96 6.46 -16.73 -2.01
C ASN A 96 5.76 -16.08 -3.22
N SER A 97 4.45 -16.26 -3.39
CA SER A 97 3.73 -15.71 -4.55
C SER A 97 2.98 -14.41 -4.30
N GLY A 98 2.79 -13.99 -3.05
CA GLY A 98 1.84 -12.92 -2.71
C GLY A 98 2.33 -11.94 -1.65
N ASP A 99 3.25 -11.06 -2.02
CA ASP A 99 3.52 -9.89 -1.19
C ASP A 99 2.32 -8.92 -1.31
N MET A 100 1.74 -8.56 -0.17
CA MET A 100 0.50 -7.78 -0.10
C MET A 100 0.75 -6.40 0.50
N LEU A 101 0.07 -5.41 -0.08
CA LEU A 101 -0.13 -4.07 0.48
C LEU A 101 -1.57 -3.98 0.95
N PHE A 102 -1.78 -3.49 2.16
CA PHE A 102 -3.10 -3.30 2.74
C PHE A 102 -3.38 -1.82 2.97
N ILE A 103 -4.60 -1.40 2.68
CA ILE A 103 -5.10 -0.06 2.98
C ILE A 103 -6.26 -0.20 3.95
N ARG A 104 -6.16 0.42 5.13
CA ARG A 104 -7.23 0.42 6.15
C ARG A 104 -8.55 0.90 5.53
N ILE A 105 -9.65 0.24 5.86
CA ILE A 105 -10.95 0.32 5.15
C ILE A 105 -11.45 1.76 5.01
N ASP A 106 -11.29 2.57 6.06
CA ASP A 106 -11.73 3.97 6.10
C ASP A 106 -11.05 4.86 5.04
N TYR A 107 -9.87 4.44 4.56
CA TYR A 107 -9.05 5.20 3.63
C TYR A 107 -9.10 4.68 2.19
N VAL A 108 -9.61 3.46 1.97
CA VAL A 108 -9.67 2.80 0.66
C VAL A 108 -10.29 3.71 -0.38
N LYS A 109 -11.48 4.24 -0.10
CA LYS A 109 -12.21 5.10 -1.06
C LYS A 109 -11.41 6.34 -1.44
N ALA A 110 -10.74 6.95 -0.46
CA ALA A 110 -9.93 8.14 -0.71
C ALA A 110 -8.75 7.82 -1.64
N PHE A 111 -8.07 6.69 -1.43
CA PHE A 111 -7.00 6.23 -2.30
C PHE A 111 -7.50 5.89 -3.70
N GLU A 112 -8.58 5.12 -3.84
CA GLU A 112 -9.16 4.77 -5.14
C GLU A 112 -9.60 6.01 -5.94
N ASP A 113 -10.22 6.99 -5.28
CA ASP A 113 -10.60 8.25 -5.92
C ASP A 113 -9.35 9.03 -6.36
N TRP A 114 -8.30 9.09 -5.53
CA TRP A 114 -7.03 9.71 -5.89
C TRP A 114 -6.33 9.02 -7.08
N VAL A 115 -6.45 7.70 -7.21
CA VAL A 115 -5.91 6.99 -8.37
C VAL A 115 -6.65 7.39 -9.66
N LYS A 116 -7.97 7.59 -9.59
CA LYS A 116 -8.83 8.01 -10.72
C LYS A 116 -8.62 9.47 -11.13
N GLU A 117 -8.09 10.32 -10.25
CA GLU A 117 -7.71 11.70 -10.58
C GLU A 117 -6.62 11.70 -11.67
N LYS A 118 -7.03 12.03 -12.91
CA LYS A 118 -6.12 12.32 -14.02
C LYS A 118 -5.36 13.61 -13.67
N LYS A 119 -4.07 13.48 -13.40
CA LYS A 119 -3.14 14.62 -13.45
C LYS A 119 -2.55 14.71 -14.84
#